data_AF-A0A6A1QD72-F1
#
_entry.id   AF-A0A6A1QD72-F1
#
_cell.length_a   1.000
_cell.length_b   1.000
_cell.length_c   1.000
_cell.angle_alpha   90.00
_cell.angle_beta   90.00
_cell.angle_gamma   90.00
#
_symmetry.space_group_name_H-M   'P 1'
#
loop_
_entity.id
_entity.type
_entity.pdbx_description
1 polymer ?
#
loop_
_entity_poly.entity_id
_entity_poly.type
_entity_poly.pdbx_seq_one_letter_code
_entity_poly.pdbx_strand_id
1 'polypeptide(L)'
;MQLTQQRLQIQTLQKKVVSLETALSCMTKEFETEVLKLQQQAMVENQAGQIENFKLQHLLQMKDKEMNRVKKLAKNILDERTEVERFFLDALHQVKQQILFSRKHYKQVAQAAFNFKMREACAGRTEYPKIRTFDGREHSTNSVNQDLMEADKWY
;
A
#
# COMPACT_ATOMS: atom_id res chain seq x y z
N MET A 1 2.15 -63.73 -83.34
CA MET A 1 2.81 -63.62 -82.02
C MET A 1 2.74 -62.22 -81.39
N GLN A 2 2.96 -61.12 -82.13
CA GLN A 2 2.92 -59.76 -81.55
C GLN A 2 1.56 -59.33 -80.98
N LEU A 3 0.45 -59.62 -81.68
CA LEU A 3 -0.90 -59.17 -81.29
C LEU A 3 -1.40 -59.78 -79.96
N THR A 4 -1.05 -61.04 -79.70
CA THR A 4 -1.36 -61.74 -78.44
C THR A 4 -0.56 -61.20 -77.28
N GLN A 5 0.70 -60.80 -77.51
CA GLN A 5 1.57 -60.22 -76.51
C GLN A 5 1.11 -58.80 -76.12
N GLN A 6 0.68 -58.00 -77.11
CA GLN A 6 0.06 -56.70 -76.87
C GLN A 6 -1.25 -56.81 -76.08
N ARG A 7 -2.13 -57.78 -76.39
CA ARG A 7 -3.37 -58.02 -75.62
C ARG A 7 -3.09 -58.34 -74.15
N LEU A 8 -2.13 -59.21 -73.86
CA LEU A 8 -1.72 -59.53 -72.48
C LEU A 8 -1.18 -58.31 -71.75
N GLN A 9 -0.41 -57.47 -72.44
CA GLN A 9 0.14 -56.25 -71.87
C GLN A 9 -0.95 -55.22 -71.54
N ILE A 10 -1.92 -55.03 -72.44
CA ILE A 10 -3.10 -54.18 -72.21
C ILE A 10 -3.89 -54.69 -70.99
N GLN A 11 -4.14 -56.00 -70.90
CA GLN A 11 -4.87 -56.59 -69.78
C GLN A 11 -4.13 -56.40 -68.44
N THR A 12 -2.80 -56.49 -68.47
CA THR A 12 -1.97 -56.29 -67.28
C THR A 12 -1.98 -54.82 -66.83
N LEU A 13 -1.90 -53.89 -67.79
CA LEU A 13 -1.99 -52.45 -67.51
C LEU A 13 -3.37 -52.07 -66.98
N GLN A 14 -4.46 -52.62 -67.55
CA GLN A 14 -5.82 -52.41 -67.06
C GLN A 14 -5.97 -52.87 -65.60
N LYS A 15 -5.44 -54.04 -65.24
CA LYS A 15 -5.44 -54.52 -63.85
C LYS A 15 -4.66 -53.58 -62.92
N LYS A 16 -3.52 -53.04 -63.38
CA LYS A 16 -2.74 -52.07 -62.59
C LYS A 16 -3.50 -50.75 -62.40
N VAL A 17 -4.16 -50.24 -63.45
CA VAL A 17 -4.97 -49.02 -63.36
C VAL A 17 -6.09 -49.20 -62.34
N VAL A 18 -6.86 -50.29 -62.42
CA VAL A 18 -7.94 -50.59 -61.44
C VAL A 18 -7.38 -50.71 -60.02
N SER A 19 -6.23 -51.36 -59.85
CA SER A 19 -5.58 -51.47 -58.53
C SER A 19 -5.17 -50.10 -57.99
N LEU A 20 -4.63 -49.22 -58.83
CA LEU A 20 -4.22 -47.87 -58.44
C LEU A 20 -5.43 -46.98 -58.13
N GLU A 21 -6.50 -47.05 -58.92
CA GLU A 21 -7.75 -46.34 -58.67
C GLU A 21 -8.39 -46.76 -57.34
N THR A 22 -8.34 -48.06 -57.02
CA THR A 22 -8.85 -48.60 -55.76
C THR A 22 -8.02 -48.11 -54.57
N ALA A 23 -6.69 -48.16 -54.69
CA ALA A 23 -5.78 -47.66 -53.65
C ALA A 23 -5.96 -46.16 -53.42
N LEU A 24 -6.06 -45.37 -54.51
CA LEU A 24 -6.30 -43.94 -54.44
C LEU A 24 -7.64 -43.61 -53.78
N SER A 25 -8.72 -44.34 -54.13
CA SER A 25 -10.02 -44.15 -53.49
C SER A 25 -9.99 -44.45 -51.99
N CYS A 26 -9.23 -45.47 -51.56
CA CYS A 26 -9.02 -45.76 -50.14
C CYS A 26 -8.26 -44.63 -49.45
N MET A 27 -7.15 -44.19 -50.03
CA MET A 27 -6.32 -43.10 -49.50
C MET A 27 -7.09 -41.78 -49.39
N THR A 28 -7.91 -41.43 -50.38
CA THR A 28 -8.73 -40.21 -50.33
C THR A 28 -9.73 -40.27 -49.18
N LYS A 29 -10.40 -41.41 -48.98
CA LYS A 29 -11.34 -41.58 -47.87
C LYS A 29 -10.64 -41.50 -46.52
N GLU A 30 -9.50 -42.16 -46.37
CA GLU A 30 -8.70 -42.08 -45.13
C GLU A 30 -8.26 -40.64 -44.85
N PHE A 31 -7.78 -39.92 -45.87
CA PHE A 31 -7.39 -38.53 -45.75
C PHE A 31 -8.56 -37.63 -45.33
N GLU A 32 -9.72 -37.76 -45.96
CA GLU A 32 -10.93 -37.02 -45.59
C GLU A 32 -11.35 -37.29 -44.14
N THR A 33 -11.29 -38.57 -43.70
CA THR A 33 -11.61 -38.91 -42.31
C THR A 33 -10.63 -38.29 -41.31
N GLU A 34 -9.34 -38.24 -41.65
CA GLU A 34 -8.32 -37.69 -40.76
C GLU A 34 -8.41 -36.16 -40.68
N VAL A 35 -8.71 -35.49 -41.80
CA VAL A 35 -9.01 -34.06 -41.82
C VAL A 35 -10.20 -33.73 -40.93
N LEU A 36 -11.29 -34.50 -41.02
CA LEU A 36 -12.47 -34.28 -40.17
C LEU A 36 -12.16 -34.48 -38.69
N LYS A 37 -11.39 -35.51 -38.33
CA LYS A 37 -10.97 -35.71 -36.93
C LYS A 37 -10.12 -34.55 -36.42
N LEU A 38 -9.14 -34.09 -37.20
CA LEU A 38 -8.28 -32.97 -36.82
C LEU A 38 -9.10 -31.68 -36.63
N GLN A 39 -10.05 -31.41 -37.52
CA GLN A 39 -10.96 -30.26 -37.39
C GLN A 39 -11.82 -30.36 -36.13
N GLN A 40 -12.39 -31.53 -35.85
CA GLN A 40 -13.19 -31.76 -34.65
C GLN A 40 -12.37 -31.56 -33.38
N GLN A 41 -11.15 -32.10 -33.34
CA GLN A 41 -10.26 -31.98 -32.20
C GLN A 41 -9.85 -30.52 -31.98
N ALA A 42 -9.43 -29.81 -33.03
CA ALA A 42 -9.10 -28.39 -32.95
C ALA A 42 -10.29 -27.54 -32.48
N MET A 43 -11.52 -27.87 -32.91
CA MET A 43 -12.72 -27.20 -32.45
C MET A 43 -12.95 -27.38 -30.95
N VAL A 44 -12.82 -28.61 -30.44
CA VAL A 44 -13.00 -28.92 -29.02
C VAL A 44 -11.93 -28.23 -28.17
N GLU A 45 -10.67 -28.28 -28.60
CA GLU A 45 -9.56 -27.61 -27.91
C GLU A 45 -9.75 -26.09 -27.86
N ASN A 46 -10.18 -25.49 -28.96
CA ASN A 46 -10.44 -24.05 -29.02
C ASN A 46 -11.62 -23.65 -28.11
N GLN A 47 -12.69 -24.44 -28.08
CA GLN A 47 -13.82 -24.21 -27.16
C GLN A 47 -13.38 -24.32 -25.69
N ALA A 48 -12.56 -25.32 -25.35
CA ALA A 48 -12.01 -25.46 -24.00
C ALA A 48 -11.14 -24.24 -23.63
N GLY A 49 -10.27 -23.80 -24.55
CA GLY A 49 -9.43 -22.61 -24.37
C GLY A 49 -10.21 -21.31 -24.22
N GLN A 50 -11.35 -21.17 -24.91
CA GLN A 50 -12.25 -20.01 -24.74
C GLN A 50 -12.89 -19.99 -23.34
N ILE A 51 -13.35 -21.14 -22.85
CA ILE A 51 -13.92 -21.24 -21.51
C ILE A 51 -12.88 -20.93 -20.44
N GLU A 52 -11.66 -21.43 -20.59
CA GLU A 52 -10.56 -21.15 -19.67
C GLU A 52 -10.19 -19.66 -19.67
N ASN A 53 -10.06 -19.04 -20.85
CA ASN A 53 -9.81 -17.61 -20.96
C ASN A 53 -10.89 -16.78 -20.25
N PHE A 54 -12.17 -17.14 -20.44
CA PHE A 54 -13.27 -16.46 -19.76
C PHE A 54 -13.15 -16.57 -18.23
N LYS A 55 -12.84 -17.76 -17.72
CA LYS A 55 -12.65 -17.98 -16.27
C LYS A 55 -11.48 -17.15 -15.72
N LEU A 56 -10.35 -17.13 -16.43
CA LEU A 56 -9.17 -16.37 -16.03
C LEU A 56 -9.44 -14.85 -16.04
N GLN A 57 -10.12 -14.34 -17.07
CA GLN A 57 -10.52 -12.93 -17.13
C GLN A 57 -11.46 -12.56 -15.98
N HIS A 58 -12.43 -13.43 -15.66
CA HIS A 58 -13.33 -13.20 -14.53
C HIS A 58 -12.57 -13.18 -13.19
N LEU A 59 -11.66 -14.13 -12.97
CA LEU A 59 -10.84 -14.21 -11.76
C LEU A 59 -9.96 -12.95 -11.62
N LEU A 60 -9.35 -12.50 -12.72
CA LEU A 60 -8.55 -11.28 -12.74
C LEU A 60 -9.38 -10.06 -12.33
N GLN A 61 -10.57 -9.88 -12.90
CA GLN A 61 -11.47 -8.78 -12.53
C GLN A 61 -11.86 -8.79 -11.04
N MET A 62 -12.07 -9.98 -10.47
CA MET A 62 -12.37 -10.11 -9.05
C MET A 62 -11.16 -9.77 -8.18
N LYS A 63 -9.96 -10.17 -8.60
CA LYS A 63 -8.71 -9.82 -7.92
C LYS A 63 -8.39 -8.33 -8.00
N ASP A 64 -8.66 -7.67 -9.11
CA ASP A 64 -8.51 -6.21 -9.23
C ASP A 64 -9.46 -5.47 -8.29
N LYS A 65 -10.71 -5.92 -8.16
CA LYS A 65 -11.68 -5.34 -7.22
C LYS A 65 -11.21 -5.50 -5.77
N GLU A 66 -10.72 -6.67 -5.40
CA GLU A 66 -10.16 -6.94 -4.07
C GLU A 66 -8.93 -6.04 -3.80
N MET A 67 -8.01 -5.95 -4.76
CA MET A 67 -6.82 -5.12 -4.67
C MET A 67 -7.18 -3.64 -4.48
N ASN A 68 -8.19 -3.13 -5.20
CA ASN A 68 -8.65 -1.75 -5.05
C ASN A 68 -9.23 -1.47 -3.66
N ARG A 69 -9.93 -2.44 -3.06
CA ARG A 69 -10.41 -2.33 -1.68
C ARG A 69 -9.25 -2.27 -0.69
N VAL A 70 -8.24 -3.13 -0.86
CA VAL A 70 -7.03 -3.15 -0.01
C VAL A 70 -6.28 -1.82 -0.12
N LYS A 71 -6.09 -1.30 -1.34
CA LYS A 71 -5.45 0.01 -1.56
C LYS A 71 -6.19 1.14 -0.87
N LYS A 72 -7.52 1.15 -0.95
CA LYS A 72 -8.36 2.16 -0.28
C LYS A 72 -8.23 2.06 1.25
N LEU A 73 -8.26 0.85 1.79
CA LEU A 73 -8.09 0.62 3.23
C LEU A 73 -6.70 1.08 3.71
N ALA A 74 -5.65 0.72 2.99
CA ALA A 74 -4.29 1.15 3.31
C ALA A 74 -4.15 2.68 3.30
N LYS A 75 -4.76 3.35 2.33
CA LYS A 75 -4.80 4.81 2.28
C LYS A 75 -5.52 5.39 3.51
N ASN A 76 -6.71 4.89 3.84
CA ASN A 76 -7.46 5.37 5.00
C ASN A 76 -6.65 5.24 6.30
N ILE A 77 -5.97 4.11 6.50
CA ILE A 77 -5.12 3.90 7.69
C ILE A 77 -3.98 4.92 7.75
N LEU A 78 -3.36 5.24 6.61
CA LEU A 78 -2.30 6.25 6.54
C LEU A 78 -2.85 7.65 6.82
N ASP A 79 -4.02 7.98 6.28
CA ASP A 79 -4.66 9.27 6.48
C ASP A 79 -5.03 9.45 7.98
N GLU A 80 -5.65 8.45 8.60
CA GLU A 80 -5.98 8.44 10.04
C GLU A 80 -4.73 8.54 10.92
N ARG A 81 -3.67 7.77 10.63
CA ARG A 81 -2.39 7.90 11.36
C ARG A 81 -1.80 9.29 11.24
N THR A 82 -1.80 9.85 10.03
CA THR A 82 -1.24 11.18 9.79
C THR A 82 -2.01 12.25 10.57
N GLU A 83 -3.34 12.12 10.66
CA GLU A 83 -4.18 13.01 11.47
C GLU A 83 -3.82 12.93 12.96
N VAL A 84 -3.71 11.71 13.50
CA VAL A 84 -3.35 11.48 14.91
C VAL A 84 -1.96 12.00 15.22
N GLU A 85 -0.98 11.75 14.36
CA GLU A 85 0.39 12.27 14.52
C GLU A 85 0.43 13.80 14.54
N ARG A 86 -0.30 14.45 13.63
CA ARG A 86 -0.43 15.92 13.63
C ARG A 86 -1.07 16.43 14.90
N PHE A 87 -2.16 15.81 15.35
CA PHE A 87 -2.81 16.15 16.61
C PHE A 87 -1.85 16.10 17.79
N PHE A 88 -1.05 15.03 17.92
CA PHE A 88 -0.08 14.92 19.00
C PHE A 88 1.04 15.95 18.90
N LEU A 89 1.56 16.23 17.71
CA LEU A 89 2.58 17.26 17.51
C LEU A 89 2.05 18.65 17.89
N ASP A 90 0.82 18.98 17.49
CA ASP A 90 0.16 20.24 17.82
C ASP A 90 -0.09 20.34 19.33
N ALA A 91 -0.57 19.27 19.97
CA ALA A 91 -0.78 19.24 21.42
C ALA A 91 0.54 19.43 22.19
N LEU A 92 1.61 18.74 21.79
CA LEU A 92 2.94 18.91 22.39
C LEU A 92 3.47 20.33 22.20
N HIS A 93 3.25 20.91 21.01
CA HIS A 93 3.60 22.29 20.74
C HIS A 93 2.84 23.25 21.67
N GLN A 94 1.52 23.09 21.78
CA GLN A 94 0.68 23.91 22.66
C GLN A 94 1.10 23.81 24.13
N VAL A 95 1.33 22.60 24.64
CA VAL A 95 1.80 22.39 26.02
C VAL A 95 3.15 23.07 26.25
N LYS A 96 4.10 22.94 25.31
CA LYS A 96 5.39 23.63 25.39
C LYS A 96 5.22 25.15 25.47
N GLN A 97 4.36 25.73 24.64
CA GLN A 97 4.09 27.18 24.69
C GLN A 97 3.45 27.58 26.02
N GLN A 98 2.52 26.79 26.53
CA GLN A 98 1.86 27.06 27.80
C GLN A 98 2.82 26.99 28.98
N ILE A 99 3.77 26.04 28.98
CA ILE A 99 4.83 25.97 30.00
C ILE A 99 5.71 27.22 29.95
N LEU A 100 6.16 27.62 28.76
CA LEU A 100 6.99 28.82 28.60
C LEU A 100 6.26 30.09 29.07
N PHE A 101 4.99 30.21 28.70
CA PHE A 101 4.14 31.32 29.14
C PHE A 101 3.96 31.32 30.66
N SER A 102 3.59 30.18 31.25
CA SER A 102 3.39 30.02 32.69
C SER A 102 4.65 30.37 33.48
N ARG A 103 5.82 29.84 33.07
CA ARG A 103 7.12 30.15 33.69
C ARG A 103 7.44 31.65 33.64
N LYS A 104 7.23 32.28 32.48
CA LYS A 104 7.44 33.73 32.32
C LYS A 104 6.49 34.54 33.20
N HIS A 105 5.21 34.18 33.20
CA HIS A 105 4.19 34.86 33.99
C HIS A 105 4.46 34.73 35.49
N TYR A 106 4.77 33.52 35.98
CA TYR A 106 5.13 33.26 37.37
C TYR A 106 6.30 34.14 37.82
N LYS A 107 7.36 34.21 37.02
CA LYS A 107 8.51 35.07 37.31
C LYS A 107 8.13 36.55 37.41
N GLN A 108 7.29 37.05 36.51
CA GLN A 108 6.80 38.43 36.53
C GLN A 108 5.96 38.72 37.77
N VAL A 109 5.03 37.85 38.10
CA VAL A 109 4.15 37.99 39.27
C VAL A 109 4.97 37.93 40.56
N ALA A 110 5.90 36.98 40.68
CA ALA A 110 6.78 36.86 41.84
C ALA A 110 7.65 38.13 42.03
N GLN A 111 8.17 38.69 40.93
CA GLN A 111 8.95 39.93 40.98
C GLN A 111 8.10 41.12 41.43
N ALA A 112 6.89 41.25 40.85
CA ALA A 112 5.97 42.32 41.21
C ALA A 112 5.55 42.24 42.69
N ALA A 113 5.24 41.04 43.19
CA ALA A 113 4.89 40.79 44.57
C ALA A 113 6.05 41.11 45.53
N PHE A 114 7.28 40.71 45.19
CA PHE A 114 8.48 41.07 45.96
C PHE A 114 8.69 42.59 46.00
N ASN A 115 8.65 43.26 44.84
CA ASN A 115 8.82 44.70 44.74
C ASN A 115 7.73 45.48 45.49
N PHE A 116 6.50 44.97 45.51
CA PHE A 116 5.41 45.54 46.29
C PHE A 116 5.70 45.45 47.80
N LYS A 117 6.06 44.26 48.30
CA LYS A 117 6.44 44.08 49.72
C LYS A 117 7.63 44.95 50.13
N MET A 118 8.62 45.10 49.25
CA MET A 118 9.77 45.97 49.48
C MET A 118 9.32 47.43 49.66
N ARG A 119 8.41 47.92 48.81
CA ARG A 119 7.88 49.29 48.92
C ARG A 119 7.07 49.53 50.19
N GLU A 120 6.21 48.58 50.56
CA GLU A 120 5.44 48.66 51.82
C GLU A 120 6.35 48.65 53.05
N ALA A 121 7.42 47.86 53.02
CA ALA A 121 8.42 47.85 54.08
C ALA A 121 9.23 49.17 54.14
N CYS A 122 9.61 49.73 53.00
CA CYS A 122 10.23 51.07 52.94
C CYS A 122 9.31 52.17 53.51
N ALA A 123 7.99 52.03 53.34
CA ALA A 123 7.01 52.94 53.90
C ALA A 123 6.73 52.70 55.40
N GLY A 124 7.43 51.75 56.04
CA GLY A 124 7.27 51.41 57.46
C GLY A 124 5.99 50.65 57.81
N ARG A 125 5.28 50.12 56.79
CA ARG A 125 3.99 49.43 56.98
C ARG A 125 4.14 47.93 57.28
N THR A 126 5.22 47.32 56.80
CA THR A 126 5.51 45.88 56.99
C THR A 126 7.01 45.64 57.17
N GLU A 127 7.41 44.43 57.54
CA GLU A 127 8.82 44.02 57.54
C GLU A 127 9.35 43.80 56.12
N TYR A 128 10.67 43.93 55.94
CA TYR A 128 11.33 43.69 54.66
C TYR A 128 11.26 42.20 54.27
N PRO A 129 10.90 41.88 53.00
CA PRO A 129 10.89 40.50 52.54
C PRO A 129 12.31 39.93 52.46
N LYS A 130 12.46 38.61 52.64
CA LYS A 130 13.74 37.91 52.42
C LYS A 130 14.25 38.16 51.00
N ILE A 131 15.56 38.41 50.87
CA ILE A 131 16.23 38.66 49.58
C ILE A 131 15.92 37.50 48.64
N ARG A 132 15.44 37.84 47.44
CA ARG A 132 15.06 36.90 46.39
C ARG A 132 15.64 37.36 45.06
N THR A 133 16.20 36.43 44.31
CA THR A 133 16.83 36.70 43.01
C THR A 133 15.96 36.21 41.85
N PHE A 134 16.12 36.88 40.71
CA PHE A 134 15.34 36.65 39.50
C PHE A 134 16.23 36.54 38.24
N ASP A 135 17.53 36.75 38.38
CA ASP A 135 18.52 36.73 37.28
C ASP A 135 19.08 35.33 37.00
N GLY A 136 18.91 34.39 37.93
CA GLY A 136 19.27 32.98 37.73
C GLY A 136 20.73 32.65 37.96
N ARG A 137 21.43 33.41 38.80
CA ARG A 137 22.81 33.09 39.19
C ARG A 137 22.89 31.76 39.93
N GLU A 138 23.93 30.98 39.62
CA GLU A 138 24.15 29.63 40.14
C GLU A 138 24.28 29.56 41.67
N HIS A 139 24.79 30.61 42.31
CA HIS A 139 25.01 30.64 43.77
C HIS A 139 23.87 31.30 44.56
N SER A 140 22.71 31.52 43.93
CA SER A 140 21.57 32.10 44.65
C SER A 140 20.86 31.07 45.52
N THR A 141 20.74 31.34 46.81
CA THR A 141 20.07 30.48 47.80
C THR A 141 18.55 30.66 47.89
N ASN A 142 17.99 31.73 47.32
CA ASN A 142 16.54 31.97 47.22
C ASN A 142 16.22 32.59 45.86
N SER A 143 16.02 31.75 44.84
CA SER A 143 15.76 32.19 43.46
C SER A 143 14.42 31.67 42.94
N VAL A 144 13.74 32.48 42.13
CA VAL A 144 12.52 32.05 41.40
C VAL A 144 12.79 30.85 40.48
N ASN A 145 14.00 30.74 39.95
CA ASN A 145 14.34 29.63 39.06
C ASN A 145 14.39 28.30 39.81
N GLN A 146 14.75 28.31 41.10
CA GLN A 146 14.73 27.12 41.94
C GLN A 146 13.29 26.62 42.16
N ASP A 147 12.34 27.52 42.41
CA ASP A 147 10.91 27.17 42.49
C ASP A 147 10.41 26.52 41.19
N LEU A 148 10.83 27.05 40.03
CA LEU A 148 10.49 26.48 38.72
C LEU A 148 11.13 25.09 38.50
N MET A 149 12.38 24.90 38.91
CA MET A 149 13.06 23.61 38.85
C MET A 149 12.46 22.59 39.82
N GLU A 150 12.03 23.02 41.00
CA GLU A 150 11.35 22.16 41.96
C GLU A 150 10.00 21.73 41.42
N ALA A 151 9.22 22.63 40.81
CA ALA A 151 7.96 22.30 40.16
C ALA A 151 8.11 21.25 39.05
N ASP A 152 9.21 21.29 38.30
CA ASP A 152 9.53 20.29 37.27
C ASP A 152 9.81 18.89 37.84
N LYS A 153 10.12 18.74 39.14
CA LYS A 153 10.37 17.42 39.78
C LYS A 153 9.09 16.68 40.18
N TRP A 154 7.94 17.35 40.18
CA TRP A 154 6.66 16.76 40.63
C TRP A 154 5.89 16.07 39.50
N TYR A 155 6.47 16.01 38.29
CA TYR A 155 5.95 15.32 37.10
C TYR A 155 7.03 14.41 36.50
#